data_AF-A0A6B3DXV6-F1
#
_entry.id   AF-A0A6B3DXV6-F1
#
_cell.length_a   1.000
_cell.length_b   1.000
_cell.length_c   1.000
_cell.angle_alpha   90.00
_cell.angle_beta   90.00
_cell.angle_gamma   90.00
#
_symmetry.space_group_name_H-M   'P 1'
#
loop_
_entity.id
_entity.type
_entity.pdbx_description
1 polymer ?
#
loop_
_entity_poly.entity_id
_entity_poly.type
_entity_poly.pdbx_seq_one_letter_code
_entity_poly.pdbx_strand_id
1 'polypeptide(L)'
;AGRTTAPAAPPARVLWSRGDSGRSVRELQARLRQIAWLSEAPTGTYGPLTERAVRGFQSKRGLPATGRTDTVTWRRLVAMTRAPGTWELYPMGGQPAGAPDARCLTGRVLCIDKTSRTLRWMIDGRTLSTMAVRFGTQYTPTREGEFQVYWKSRHHVSTIYHTAMPYAMFFSGGQAVHYSSDFAARGYAGGSHGCVNVRDEAAIARLFAQVKVGDKVVVHR
;
A
#
# COMPACT_ATOMS: atom_id res chain seq x y z
N ALA A 1 11.21 -59.12 19.88
CA ALA A 1 11.33 -58.19 18.73
C ALA A 1 11.22 -56.76 19.25
N GLY A 2 12.35 -56.06 19.37
CA GLY A 2 12.38 -54.66 19.80
C GLY A 2 11.93 -53.74 18.67
N ARG A 3 10.90 -52.94 18.90
CA ARG A 3 10.51 -51.85 17.98
C ARG A 3 11.53 -50.74 18.13
N THR A 4 12.45 -50.61 17.18
CA THR A 4 13.26 -49.42 17.00
C THR A 4 12.34 -48.25 16.65
N THR A 5 12.08 -47.37 17.62
CA THR A 5 11.49 -46.05 17.39
C THR A 5 12.47 -45.22 16.59
N ALA A 6 12.11 -44.89 15.35
CA ALA A 6 12.86 -43.91 14.56
C ALA A 6 12.94 -42.59 15.34
N PRO A 7 14.11 -41.91 15.36
CA PRO A 7 14.24 -40.63 16.05
C PRO A 7 13.24 -39.62 15.48
N ALA A 8 12.50 -38.95 16.36
CA ALA A 8 11.54 -37.92 15.98
C ALA A 8 12.26 -36.83 15.17
N ALA A 9 11.70 -36.48 14.00
CA ALA A 9 12.24 -35.41 13.18
C ALA A 9 12.37 -34.12 14.02
N PRO A 10 13.46 -33.34 13.84
CA PRO A 10 13.67 -32.11 14.60
C PRO A 10 12.46 -31.18 14.44
N PRO A 11 12.08 -30.44 15.51
CA PRO A 11 10.91 -29.59 15.47
C PRO A 11 11.05 -28.54 14.36
N ALA A 12 9.97 -28.33 13.62
CA ALA A 12 9.95 -27.33 12.55
C ALA A 12 10.26 -25.93 13.11
N ARG A 13 11.20 -25.22 12.48
CA ARG A 13 11.56 -23.87 12.89
C ARG A 13 10.37 -22.93 12.70
N VAL A 14 10.04 -22.19 13.74
CA VAL A 14 9.02 -21.13 13.65
C VAL A 14 9.57 -19.95 12.87
N LEU A 15 8.83 -19.49 11.87
CA LEU A 15 9.15 -18.32 11.07
C LEU A 15 8.45 -17.07 11.59
N TRP A 16 7.16 -17.19 11.90
CA TRP A 16 6.34 -16.07 12.40
C TRP A 16 5.31 -16.52 13.43
N SER A 17 5.02 -15.63 14.37
CA SER A 17 4.07 -15.80 15.46
C SER A 17 3.47 -14.46 15.87
N ARG A 18 2.52 -14.47 16.81
CA ARG A 18 1.83 -13.26 17.26
C ARG A 18 2.84 -12.20 17.73
N GLY A 19 2.70 -10.97 17.24
CA GLY A 19 3.60 -9.84 17.52
C GLY A 19 4.60 -9.56 16.39
N ASP A 20 4.91 -10.55 15.55
CA ASP A 20 5.80 -10.33 14.41
C ASP A 20 5.18 -9.40 13.36
N SER A 21 6.03 -8.65 12.68
CA SER A 21 5.60 -7.75 11.60
C SER A 21 6.58 -7.72 10.44
N GLY A 22 6.12 -7.23 9.29
CA GLY A 22 6.93 -7.03 8.10
C GLY A 22 6.32 -7.63 6.84
N ARG A 23 7.06 -7.53 5.73
CA ARG A 23 6.60 -7.95 4.40
C ARG A 23 6.30 -9.45 4.34
N SER A 24 7.05 -10.30 5.04
CA SER A 24 6.83 -11.74 5.02
C SER A 24 5.54 -12.15 5.73
N VAL A 25 5.19 -11.48 6.83
CA VAL A 25 3.88 -11.64 7.49
C VAL A 25 2.75 -11.17 6.59
N ARG A 26 2.95 -10.07 5.85
CA ARG A 26 2.00 -9.58 4.84
C ARG A 26 1.79 -10.62 3.73
N GLU A 27 2.86 -11.27 3.29
CA GLU A 27 2.78 -12.35 2.29
C GLU A 27 2.01 -13.57 2.82
N LEU A 28 2.28 -13.98 4.05
CA LEU A 28 1.51 -15.02 4.75
C LEU A 28 0.02 -14.71 4.75
N GLN A 29 -0.36 -13.50 5.16
CA GLN A 29 -1.75 -13.06 5.16
C GLN A 29 -2.35 -13.08 3.75
N ALA A 30 -1.66 -12.55 2.75
CA ALA A 30 -2.15 -12.55 1.37
C ALA A 30 -2.39 -13.96 0.83
N ARG A 31 -1.49 -14.91 1.12
CA ARG A 31 -1.66 -16.33 0.75
C ARG A 31 -2.82 -16.99 1.49
N LEU A 32 -2.99 -16.72 2.78
CA LEU A 32 -4.15 -17.22 3.55
C LEU A 32 -5.47 -16.69 2.95
N ARG A 33 -5.50 -15.45 2.45
CA ARG A 33 -6.68 -14.92 1.74
C ARG A 33 -6.97 -15.64 0.42
N GLN A 34 -5.94 -15.98 -0.37
CA GLN A 34 -6.11 -16.71 -1.64
C GLN A 34 -6.84 -18.04 -1.47
N ILE A 35 -6.69 -18.68 -0.31
CA ILE A 35 -7.36 -19.94 0.04
C ILE A 35 -8.41 -19.76 1.15
N ALA A 36 -8.98 -18.56 1.27
CA ALA A 36 -10.13 -18.22 2.11
C ALA A 36 -9.99 -18.48 3.62
N TRP A 37 -8.77 -18.53 4.15
CA TRP A 37 -8.53 -18.65 5.61
C TRP A 37 -8.52 -17.31 6.33
N LEU A 38 -8.37 -16.20 5.61
CA LEU A 38 -8.38 -14.84 6.13
C LEU A 38 -9.23 -13.95 5.22
N SER A 39 -10.14 -13.18 5.79
CA SER A 39 -10.94 -12.18 5.07
C SER A 39 -10.21 -10.84 4.97
N GLU A 40 -9.64 -10.42 6.11
CA GLU A 40 -9.01 -9.12 6.30
C GLU A 40 -7.87 -8.86 5.32
N ALA A 41 -7.75 -7.60 4.91
CA ALA A 41 -6.62 -7.14 4.10
C ALA A 41 -5.29 -7.40 4.84
N PRO A 42 -4.21 -7.76 4.13
CA PRO A 42 -2.91 -7.94 4.76
C PRO A 42 -2.46 -6.64 5.44
N THR A 43 -2.18 -6.73 6.73
CA THR A 43 -1.69 -5.61 7.55
C THR A 43 -0.17 -5.64 7.66
N GLY A 44 0.45 -6.80 7.41
CA GLY A 44 1.85 -7.05 7.71
C GLY A 44 2.15 -7.21 9.19
N THR A 45 1.14 -7.28 10.06
CA THR A 45 1.29 -7.54 11.50
C THR A 45 0.55 -8.82 11.87
N TYR A 46 1.23 -9.72 12.56
CA TYR A 46 0.71 -11.01 12.96
C TYR A 46 -0.16 -10.85 14.21
N GLY A 47 -1.43 -10.48 13.98
CA GLY A 47 -2.42 -10.30 15.04
C GLY A 47 -3.23 -11.57 15.35
N PRO A 48 -4.19 -11.48 16.27
CA PRO A 48 -5.06 -12.61 16.66
C PRO A 48 -5.83 -13.23 15.48
N LEU A 49 -6.24 -12.42 14.49
CA LEU A 49 -6.93 -12.92 13.29
C LEU A 49 -6.00 -13.77 12.41
N THR A 50 -4.73 -13.38 12.26
CA THR A 50 -3.74 -14.17 11.52
C THR A 50 -3.43 -15.47 12.25
N GLU A 51 -3.27 -15.44 13.57
CA GLU A 51 -3.05 -16.66 14.36
C GLU A 51 -4.20 -17.66 14.22
N ARG A 52 -5.44 -17.17 14.31
CA ARG A 52 -6.64 -18.01 14.12
C ARG A 52 -6.70 -18.61 12.72
N ALA A 53 -6.40 -17.81 11.68
CA ALA A 53 -6.36 -18.30 10.31
C ALA A 53 -5.29 -19.40 10.11
N VAL A 54 -4.10 -19.20 10.65
CA VAL A 54 -3.01 -20.18 10.61
C VAL A 54 -3.37 -21.46 11.36
N ARG A 55 -3.96 -21.33 12.56
CA ARG A 55 -4.43 -22.46 13.36
C ARG A 55 -5.48 -23.29 12.60
N GLY A 56 -6.46 -22.63 11.99
CA GLY A 56 -7.49 -23.30 11.19
C GLY A 56 -6.90 -24.02 9.96
N PHE A 57 -6.00 -23.34 9.24
CA PHE A 57 -5.27 -23.94 8.13
C PHE A 57 -4.48 -25.17 8.58
N GLN A 58 -3.71 -25.07 9.67
CA GLN A 58 -2.94 -26.20 10.23
C GLN A 58 -3.84 -27.39 10.53
N SER A 59 -4.93 -27.17 11.28
CA SER A 59 -5.91 -28.23 11.59
C SER A 59 -6.44 -28.90 10.34
N LYS A 60 -6.87 -28.11 9.33
CA LYS A 60 -7.40 -28.66 8.08
C LYS A 60 -6.36 -29.45 7.28
N ARG A 61 -5.07 -29.17 7.47
CA ARG A 61 -3.95 -29.82 6.78
C ARG A 61 -3.30 -30.96 7.57
N GLY A 62 -3.87 -31.32 8.73
CA GLY A 62 -3.33 -32.37 9.61
C GLY A 62 -2.00 -31.99 10.27
N LEU A 63 -1.74 -30.68 10.42
CA LEU A 63 -0.56 -30.16 11.11
C LEU A 63 -0.91 -29.80 12.56
N PRO A 64 0.07 -29.79 13.49
CA PRO A 64 -0.14 -29.25 14.82
C PRO A 64 -0.70 -27.82 14.77
N ALA A 65 -1.88 -27.61 15.35
CA ALA A 65 -2.64 -26.36 15.31
C ALA A 65 -2.10 -25.35 16.33
N THR A 66 -0.82 -24.99 16.20
CA THR A 66 -0.11 -24.10 17.12
C THR A 66 -0.51 -22.63 16.93
N GLY A 67 -1.03 -22.27 15.76
CA GLY A 67 -1.24 -20.88 15.37
C GLY A 67 0.05 -20.13 15.07
N ARG A 68 1.22 -20.77 15.16
CA ARG A 68 2.52 -20.24 14.76
C ARG A 68 2.84 -20.74 13.36
N THR A 69 3.35 -19.88 12.49
CA THR A 69 3.75 -20.29 11.13
C THR A 69 5.18 -20.82 11.18
N ASP A 70 5.33 -22.14 11.09
CA ASP A 70 6.62 -22.82 10.95
C ASP A 70 6.96 -23.13 9.49
N THR A 71 8.15 -23.67 9.26
CA THR A 71 8.64 -24.05 7.91
C THR A 71 7.73 -25.05 7.20
N VAL A 72 7.08 -25.96 7.94
CA VAL A 72 6.19 -26.99 7.35
C VAL A 72 4.86 -26.37 6.93
N THR A 73 4.27 -25.57 7.81
CA THR A 73 3.05 -24.79 7.56
C THR A 73 3.27 -23.86 6.37
N TRP A 74 4.38 -23.13 6.34
CA TRP A 74 4.73 -22.23 5.25
C TRP A 74 4.87 -22.96 3.91
N ARG A 75 5.64 -24.05 3.87
CA ARG A 75 5.82 -24.85 2.66
C ARG A 75 4.48 -25.37 2.12
N ARG A 76 3.61 -25.85 3.01
CA ARG A 76 2.27 -26.34 2.61
C ARG A 76 1.41 -25.20 2.07
N LEU A 77 1.45 -24.01 2.67
CA LEU A 77 0.69 -22.86 2.20
C LEU A 77 1.20 -22.39 0.83
N VAL A 78 2.51 -22.28 0.64
CA VAL A 78 3.13 -21.89 -0.63
C VAL A 78 2.78 -22.87 -1.74
N ALA A 79 2.80 -24.19 -1.49
CA ALA A 79 2.44 -25.19 -2.49
C ALA A 79 0.97 -25.11 -2.96
N MET A 80 0.11 -24.44 -2.20
CA MET A 80 -1.32 -24.29 -2.51
C MET A 80 -1.70 -22.90 -3.01
N THR A 81 -0.72 -21.99 -3.12
CA THR A 81 -0.96 -20.58 -3.43
C THR A 81 0.06 -20.07 -4.45
N ARG A 82 -0.34 -19.09 -5.23
CA ARG A 82 0.60 -18.38 -6.10
C ARG A 82 1.31 -17.27 -5.31
N ALA A 83 2.47 -16.83 -5.79
CA ALA A 83 3.12 -15.66 -5.25
C ALA A 83 2.15 -14.45 -5.32
N PRO A 84 1.85 -13.78 -4.19
CA PRO A 84 0.94 -12.63 -4.21
C PRO A 84 1.54 -11.47 -5.00
N GLY A 85 0.73 -10.85 -5.86
CA GLY A 85 1.10 -9.60 -6.52
C GLY A 85 1.03 -8.40 -5.57
N THR A 86 1.56 -7.24 -5.99
CA THR A 86 1.55 -6.00 -5.19
C THR A 86 0.15 -5.62 -4.70
N TRP A 87 -0.88 -5.79 -5.53
CA TRP A 87 -2.27 -5.47 -5.14
C TRP A 87 -2.88 -6.45 -4.14
N GLU A 88 -2.40 -7.69 -4.09
CA GLU A 88 -2.81 -8.64 -3.06
C GLU A 88 -2.11 -8.35 -1.74
N LEU A 89 -0.85 -7.86 -1.79
CA LEU A 89 -0.09 -7.44 -0.61
C LEU A 89 -0.60 -6.11 -0.02
N TYR A 90 -1.02 -5.16 -0.86
CA TYR A 90 -1.40 -3.80 -0.47
C TYR A 90 -2.76 -3.39 -1.08
N PRO A 91 -3.85 -4.13 -0.83
CA PRO A 91 -5.15 -3.83 -1.43
C PRO A 91 -5.70 -2.46 -1.00
N MET A 92 -5.31 -1.99 0.18
CA MET A 92 -5.69 -0.67 0.72
C MET A 92 -4.60 0.40 0.53
N GLY A 93 -3.50 0.05 -0.15
CA GLY A 93 -2.32 0.91 -0.31
C GLY A 93 -1.28 0.70 0.78
N GLY A 94 -0.37 1.67 0.88
CA GLY A 94 0.73 1.62 1.86
C GLY A 94 1.90 0.75 1.41
N GLN A 95 1.97 0.43 0.11
CA GLN A 95 3.19 -0.08 -0.48
C GLN A 95 4.35 0.90 -0.25
N PRO A 96 5.57 0.40 0.00
CA PRO A 96 6.74 1.26 0.12
C PRO A 96 6.93 2.05 -1.18
N ALA A 97 7.39 3.30 -1.06
CA ALA A 97 7.74 4.10 -2.22
C ALA A 97 8.93 3.45 -2.96
N GLY A 98 8.87 3.45 -4.30
CA GLY A 98 10.00 3.04 -5.13
C GLY A 98 11.20 4.00 -5.01
N ALA A 99 12.27 3.76 -5.77
CA ALA A 99 13.34 4.76 -5.90
C ALA A 99 12.76 6.07 -6.47
N PRO A 100 13.23 7.25 -6.03
CA PRO A 100 12.80 8.52 -6.62
C PRO A 100 13.31 8.66 -8.05
N ASP A 101 12.47 9.22 -8.92
CA ASP A 101 12.90 9.68 -10.24
C ASP A 101 14.02 10.71 -10.10
N ALA A 102 15.00 10.70 -11.02
CA ALA A 102 16.14 11.60 -11.00
C ALA A 102 15.74 13.08 -10.93
N ARG A 103 14.62 13.45 -11.57
CA ARG A 103 14.06 14.80 -11.54
C ARG A 103 13.58 15.22 -10.15
N CYS A 104 13.36 14.27 -9.24
CA CYS A 104 12.96 14.53 -7.86
C CYS A 104 14.13 14.78 -6.91
N LEU A 105 15.38 14.68 -7.38
CA LEU A 105 16.57 14.74 -6.53
C LEU A 105 17.05 16.16 -6.20
N THR A 106 16.51 17.17 -6.87
CA THR A 106 16.91 18.58 -6.68
C THR A 106 15.70 19.49 -6.49
N GLY A 107 15.86 20.47 -5.60
CA GLY A 107 14.84 21.43 -5.25
C GLY A 107 13.68 20.80 -4.48
N ARG A 108 12.56 21.53 -4.46
CA ARG A 108 11.35 21.17 -3.74
C ARG A 108 10.34 20.54 -4.68
N VAL A 109 9.93 19.31 -4.42
CA VAL A 109 9.20 18.51 -5.41
C VAL A 109 8.17 17.56 -4.80
N LEU A 110 6.98 17.55 -5.40
CA LEU A 110 5.98 16.50 -5.27
C LEU A 110 6.34 15.38 -6.26
N CYS A 111 7.03 14.34 -5.77
CA CYS A 111 7.46 13.19 -6.57
C CYS A 111 6.40 12.10 -6.54
N ILE A 112 5.70 11.89 -7.65
CA ILE A 112 4.51 11.06 -7.76
C ILE A 112 4.80 9.84 -8.64
N ASP A 113 4.83 8.68 -8.01
CA ASP A 113 5.11 7.39 -8.63
C ASP A 113 3.78 6.65 -8.86
N LYS A 114 3.45 6.41 -10.13
CA LYS A 114 2.22 5.69 -10.53
C LYS A 114 2.33 4.18 -10.36
N THR A 115 3.53 3.63 -10.38
CA THR A 115 3.81 2.21 -10.19
C THR A 115 3.68 1.83 -8.72
N SER A 116 4.34 2.56 -7.83
CA SER A 116 4.18 2.37 -6.39
C SER A 116 3.01 3.14 -5.81
N ARG A 117 2.19 3.86 -6.59
CA ARG A 117 1.03 4.65 -6.10
C ARG A 117 1.34 5.48 -4.85
N THR A 118 2.47 6.18 -4.88
CA THR A 118 2.94 7.01 -3.77
C THR A 118 3.25 8.42 -4.25
N LEU A 119 2.91 9.40 -3.42
CA LEU A 119 3.44 10.74 -3.51
C LEU A 119 4.46 10.93 -2.39
N ARG A 120 5.65 11.40 -2.76
CA ARG A 120 6.68 11.86 -1.83
C ARG A 120 6.82 13.36 -1.91
N TRP A 121 6.83 14.01 -0.75
CA TRP A 121 7.32 15.37 -0.64
C TRP A 121 8.82 15.34 -0.41
N MET A 122 9.59 15.92 -1.32
CA MET A 122 11.04 15.86 -1.28
C MET A 122 11.66 17.25 -1.37
N ILE A 123 12.79 17.40 -0.69
CA ILE A 123 13.67 18.57 -0.79
C ILE A 123 15.09 18.05 -0.97
N ASP A 124 15.71 18.39 -2.10
CA ASP A 124 17.10 18.05 -2.44
C ASP A 124 17.43 16.56 -2.21
N GLY A 125 16.58 15.69 -2.77
CA GLY A 125 16.73 14.23 -2.73
C GLY A 125 16.26 13.58 -1.43
N ARG A 126 16.02 14.35 -0.37
CA ARG A 126 15.50 13.84 0.90
C ARG A 126 13.97 13.77 0.88
N THR A 127 13.44 12.58 1.19
CA THR A 127 11.99 12.41 1.41
C THR A 127 11.60 12.93 2.80
N LEU A 128 10.65 13.87 2.85
CA LEU A 128 10.10 14.43 4.09
C LEU A 128 8.78 13.78 4.50
N SER A 129 7.96 13.38 3.52
CA SER A 129 6.75 12.61 3.78
C SER A 129 6.40 11.73 2.57
N THR A 130 5.70 10.64 2.84
CA THR A 130 5.18 9.71 1.83
C THR A 130 3.72 9.46 2.11
N MET A 131 2.89 9.47 1.06
CA MET A 131 1.47 9.18 1.15
C MET A 131 1.01 8.27 0.02
N ALA A 132 0.01 7.43 0.30
CA ALA A 132 -0.67 6.64 -0.71
C ALA A 132 -1.56 7.55 -1.56
N VAL A 133 -1.52 7.35 -2.88
CA VAL A 133 -2.30 8.13 -3.84
C VAL A 133 -3.06 7.27 -4.84
N ARG A 134 -4.18 7.79 -5.33
CA ARG A 134 -4.99 7.16 -6.40
C ARG A 134 -5.10 8.10 -7.59
N PHE A 135 -5.00 7.55 -8.79
CA PHE A 135 -4.89 8.31 -10.05
C PHE A 135 -6.17 8.28 -10.88
N GLY A 136 -6.11 9.03 -11.98
CA GLY A 136 -7.09 9.00 -13.05
C GLY A 136 -7.30 7.61 -13.63
N THR A 137 -8.53 7.35 -14.06
CA THR A 137 -8.86 6.12 -14.81
C THR A 137 -8.18 6.10 -16.18
N GLN A 138 -8.28 4.97 -16.90
CA GLN A 138 -7.78 4.88 -18.27
C GLN A 138 -8.40 5.90 -19.24
N TYR A 139 -9.63 6.36 -18.96
CA TYR A 139 -10.33 7.35 -19.79
C TYR A 139 -9.96 8.79 -19.44
N THR A 140 -9.44 9.02 -18.24
CA THR A 140 -9.06 10.34 -17.73
C THR A 140 -7.72 10.24 -16.99
N PRO A 141 -6.63 9.83 -17.67
CA PRO A 141 -5.40 9.48 -16.99
C PRO A 141 -4.73 10.71 -16.36
N THR A 142 -4.13 10.53 -15.19
CA THR A 142 -3.20 11.50 -14.63
C THR A 142 -1.98 11.60 -15.55
N ARG A 143 -1.70 12.82 -16.03
CA ARG A 143 -0.63 13.10 -16.99
C ARG A 143 0.73 12.86 -16.34
N GLU A 144 1.62 12.21 -17.08
CA GLU A 144 3.02 12.03 -16.71
C GLU A 144 3.85 13.20 -17.24
N GLY A 145 4.94 13.54 -16.56
CA GLY A 145 5.78 14.67 -16.93
C GLY A 145 6.30 15.45 -15.72
N GLU A 146 6.95 16.58 -16.04
CA GLU A 146 7.37 17.58 -15.07
C GLU A 146 6.48 18.81 -15.19
N PHE A 147 5.98 19.28 -14.05
CA PHE A 147 5.06 20.39 -13.91
C PHE A 147 5.45 21.24 -12.71
N GLN A 148 4.66 22.27 -12.44
CA GLN A 148 4.77 23.09 -11.24
C GLN A 148 3.38 23.32 -10.65
N VAL A 149 3.31 23.45 -9.33
CA VAL A 149 2.09 23.89 -8.67
C VAL A 149 1.80 25.32 -9.11
N TYR A 150 0.75 25.53 -9.89
CA TYR A 150 0.40 26.88 -10.39
C TYR A 150 -0.69 27.54 -9.55
N TRP A 151 -1.50 26.76 -8.83
CA TRP A 151 -2.56 27.30 -7.99
C TRP A 151 -2.87 26.39 -6.80
N LYS A 152 -3.29 27.00 -5.70
CA LYS A 152 -3.65 26.30 -4.46
C LYS A 152 -4.98 26.81 -3.93
N SER A 153 -5.85 25.90 -3.52
CA SER A 153 -7.11 26.24 -2.88
C SER A 153 -7.45 25.24 -1.77
N ARG A 154 -7.63 25.75 -0.55
CA ARG A 154 -7.89 24.92 0.64
C ARG A 154 -9.28 24.29 0.60
N HIS A 155 -10.28 25.04 0.14
CA HIS A 155 -11.69 24.65 0.14
C HIS A 155 -12.24 24.61 -1.29
N HIS A 156 -11.53 23.96 -2.20
CA HIS A 156 -11.94 23.89 -3.60
C HIS A 156 -13.15 22.98 -3.78
N VAL A 157 -14.04 23.35 -4.70
CA VAL A 157 -15.13 22.50 -5.20
C VAL A 157 -15.02 22.51 -6.72
N SER A 158 -14.95 21.32 -7.32
CA SER A 158 -14.90 21.20 -8.78
C SER A 158 -16.18 21.74 -9.40
N THR A 159 -16.06 22.62 -10.39
CA THR A 159 -17.21 23.14 -11.14
C THR A 159 -17.81 22.11 -12.10
N ILE A 160 -17.03 21.12 -12.54
CA ILE A 160 -17.46 20.09 -13.51
C ILE A 160 -18.00 18.87 -12.80
N TYR A 161 -17.35 18.47 -11.70
CA TYR A 161 -17.72 17.24 -10.96
C TYR A 161 -18.53 17.53 -9.69
N HIS A 162 -18.78 18.80 -9.36
CA HIS A 162 -19.51 19.24 -8.15
C HIS A 162 -19.05 18.55 -6.86
N THR A 163 -17.75 18.21 -6.80
CA THR A 163 -17.15 17.42 -5.73
C THR A 163 -16.14 18.28 -4.98
N ALA A 164 -16.19 18.22 -3.65
CA ALA A 164 -15.19 18.87 -2.81
C ALA A 164 -13.80 18.27 -3.07
N MET A 165 -12.82 19.15 -3.26
CA MET A 165 -11.41 18.82 -3.43
C MET A 165 -10.58 19.59 -2.40
N PRO A 166 -10.67 19.26 -1.09
CA PRO A 166 -9.94 19.98 -0.07
C PRO A 166 -8.43 19.89 -0.29
N TYR A 167 -7.72 20.98 0.04
CA TYR A 167 -6.27 21.09 -0.09
C TYR A 167 -5.76 20.90 -1.53
N ALA A 168 -6.51 21.37 -2.52
CA ALA A 168 -6.16 21.22 -3.92
C ALA A 168 -4.91 22.03 -4.29
N MET A 169 -3.92 21.33 -4.85
CA MET A 169 -2.69 21.88 -5.43
C MET A 169 -2.66 21.52 -6.91
N PHE A 170 -3.02 22.47 -7.76
CA PHE A 170 -3.16 22.28 -9.19
C PHE A 170 -1.80 22.35 -9.89
N PHE A 171 -1.57 21.42 -10.82
CA PHE A 171 -0.27 21.30 -11.50
C PHE A 171 -0.36 21.09 -13.02
N SER A 172 -1.51 20.63 -13.56
CA SER A 172 -1.62 20.41 -15.01
C SER A 172 -3.06 20.56 -15.52
N GLY A 173 -3.42 21.73 -16.07
CA GLY A 173 -4.67 21.95 -16.79
C GLY A 173 -5.93 21.44 -16.07
N GLY A 174 -6.04 21.73 -14.77
CA GLY A 174 -7.14 21.26 -13.90
C GLY A 174 -6.84 19.99 -13.09
N GLN A 175 -5.77 19.24 -13.38
CA GLN A 175 -5.31 18.14 -12.53
C GLN A 175 -4.63 18.70 -11.28
N ALA A 176 -5.02 18.17 -10.12
CA ALA A 176 -4.52 18.59 -8.82
C ALA A 176 -4.17 17.38 -7.94
N VAL A 177 -3.27 17.60 -6.99
CA VAL A 177 -3.15 16.77 -5.78
C VAL A 177 -4.16 17.31 -4.78
N HIS A 178 -5.06 16.47 -4.25
CA HIS A 178 -6.06 16.90 -3.27
C HIS A 178 -6.59 15.74 -2.41
N TYR A 179 -7.28 16.08 -1.31
CA TYR A 179 -7.94 15.08 -0.47
C TYR A 179 -9.17 14.53 -1.18
N SER A 180 -9.39 13.22 -1.05
CA SER A 180 -10.60 12.57 -1.55
C SER A 180 -11.21 11.70 -0.45
N SER A 181 -12.36 12.12 0.06
CA SER A 181 -13.18 11.31 0.99
C SER A 181 -13.58 9.97 0.37
N ASP A 182 -13.81 9.95 -0.94
CA ASP A 182 -14.05 8.73 -1.70
C ASP A 182 -12.85 7.76 -1.64
N PHE A 183 -11.64 8.26 -1.87
CA PHE A 183 -10.44 7.42 -1.75
C PHE A 183 -10.22 6.96 -0.31
N ALA A 184 -10.52 7.80 0.67
CA ALA A 184 -10.47 7.42 2.08
C ALA A 184 -11.43 6.27 2.42
N ALA A 185 -12.65 6.30 1.88
CA ALA A 185 -13.69 5.30 2.13
C ALA A 185 -13.50 4.00 1.32
N ARG A 186 -13.26 4.12 0.01
CA ARG A 186 -13.29 2.96 -0.93
C ARG A 186 -11.91 2.45 -1.32
N GLY A 187 -10.84 3.15 -0.93
CA GLY A 187 -9.48 2.80 -1.36
C GLY A 187 -9.37 2.76 -2.89
N TYR A 188 -8.75 1.71 -3.41
CA TYR A 188 -8.47 1.58 -4.85
C TYR A 188 -9.63 0.99 -5.67
N ALA A 189 -10.81 0.81 -5.07
CA ALA A 189 -12.02 0.53 -5.82
C ALA A 189 -12.49 1.82 -6.53
N GLY A 190 -12.10 1.98 -7.79
CA GLY A 190 -12.39 3.15 -8.62
C GLY A 190 -11.14 3.97 -8.98
N GLY A 191 -11.35 5.17 -9.51
CA GLY A 191 -10.29 6.10 -9.91
C GLY A 191 -10.74 7.56 -9.76
N SER A 192 -9.82 8.49 -9.99
CA SER A 192 -10.17 9.90 -10.15
C SER A 192 -10.48 10.22 -11.62
N HIS A 193 -10.84 11.47 -11.90
CA HIS A 193 -10.94 12.01 -13.26
C HIS A 193 -9.66 12.75 -13.67
N GLY A 194 -8.49 12.21 -13.31
CA GLY A 194 -7.17 12.74 -13.66
C GLY A 194 -6.39 13.32 -12.49
N CYS A 195 -7.07 13.70 -11.40
CA CYS A 195 -6.42 14.19 -10.18
C CYS A 195 -5.63 13.10 -9.44
N VAL A 196 -4.72 13.53 -8.57
CA VAL A 196 -3.97 12.67 -7.66
C VAL A 196 -4.65 12.75 -6.29
N ASN A 197 -5.49 11.77 -5.99
CA ASN A 197 -6.25 11.71 -4.75
C ASN A 197 -5.38 11.21 -3.61
N VAL A 198 -5.40 11.91 -2.47
CA VAL A 198 -4.81 11.47 -1.20
C VAL A 198 -5.93 11.07 -0.24
N ARG A 199 -5.74 9.94 0.47
CA ARG A 199 -6.72 9.41 1.43
C ARG A 199 -6.55 9.88 2.88
N ASP A 200 -5.36 10.35 3.23
CA ASP A 200 -5.03 10.82 4.58
C ASP A 200 -5.17 12.35 4.60
N GLU A 201 -6.27 12.83 5.18
CA GLU A 201 -6.59 14.26 5.22
C GLU A 201 -5.57 15.06 6.05
N ALA A 202 -5.12 14.50 7.18
CA ALA A 202 -4.14 15.17 8.04
C ALA A 202 -2.78 15.27 7.35
N ALA A 203 -2.36 14.23 6.62
CA ALA A 203 -1.12 14.25 5.86
C ALA A 203 -1.15 15.28 4.72
N ILE A 204 -2.24 15.36 3.95
CA ILE A 204 -2.31 16.36 2.89
C ILE A 204 -2.48 17.79 3.42
N ALA A 205 -3.16 18.00 4.55
CA ALA A 205 -3.21 19.31 5.19
C ALA A 205 -1.80 19.80 5.57
N ARG A 206 -0.95 18.93 6.14
CA ARG A 206 0.47 19.22 6.44
C ARG A 206 1.29 19.47 5.18
N LEU A 207 1.05 18.70 4.12
CA LEU A 207 1.73 18.90 2.84
C LEU A 207 1.35 20.25 2.22
N PHE A 208 0.06 20.57 2.18
CA PHE A 208 -0.47 21.81 1.64
C PHE A 208 0.11 23.04 2.36
N ALA A 209 0.35 22.96 3.67
CA ALA A 209 0.99 24.04 4.41
C ALA A 209 2.45 24.27 3.99
N GLN A 210 3.16 23.22 3.57
CA GLN A 210 4.57 23.29 3.18
C GLN A 210 4.77 23.68 1.72
N VAL A 211 3.95 23.15 0.81
CA VAL A 211 4.07 23.36 -0.64
C VAL A 211 3.76 24.82 -0.99
N LYS A 212 4.50 25.39 -1.93
CA LYS A 212 4.32 26.75 -2.48
C LYS A 212 3.92 26.67 -3.95
N VAL A 213 3.27 27.72 -4.44
CA VAL A 213 3.14 27.92 -5.90
C VAL A 213 4.56 28.03 -6.48
N GLY A 214 4.80 27.35 -7.60
CA GLY A 214 6.12 27.19 -8.22
C GLY A 214 6.89 25.94 -7.78
N ASP A 215 6.50 25.26 -6.68
CA ASP A 215 7.14 23.98 -6.31
C ASP A 215 6.89 22.94 -7.43
N LYS A 216 7.92 22.15 -7.73
CA LYS A 216 7.92 21.18 -8.83
C LYS A 216 6.98 20.02 -8.54
N VAL A 217 6.37 19.48 -9.59
CA VAL A 217 5.58 18.24 -9.55
C VAL A 217 6.11 17.30 -10.62
N VAL A 218 6.57 16.12 -10.23
CA VAL A 218 7.02 15.10 -11.17
C VAL A 218 6.05 13.93 -11.06
N VAL A 219 5.45 13.54 -12.17
CA VAL A 219 4.58 12.35 -12.27
C VAL A 219 5.25 11.35 -13.20
N HIS A 220 5.53 10.15 -12.69
CA HIS A 220 6.25 9.10 -13.43
C HIS A 220 5.65 7.71 -13.18
N ARG A 221 6.17 6.70 -13.89
CA ARG A 221 5.96 5.27 -13.65
C ARG A 221 7.27 4.60 -13.30
#